data_AF-A0A543EHS7-F1
#
_entry.id   AF-A0A543EHS7-F1
#
_cell.length_a   1.000
_cell.length_b   1.000
_cell.length_c   1.000
_cell.angle_alpha   90.00
_cell.angle_beta   90.00
_cell.angle_gamma   90.00
#
_symmetry.space_group_name_H-M   'P 1'
#
loop_
_entity.id
_entity.type
_entity.pdbx_description
1 polymer ?
#
loop_
_entity_poly.entity_id
_entity_poly.type
_entity_poly.pdbx_seq_one_letter_code
_entity_poly.pdbx_strand_id
1 'polypeptide(L)'
;MTVVDFFCGAGGFSQGFKQNGFEIIYGYDYWEPAIKTFNYNYELNCIRKNILDFHNNIEEIEKIPNTDIILGSPPCVSFSSSNKSGKADKKLGVKLTEAYFQIIAIKKYQKKSVLKAWFMENVSNSFKYLQDYYTFHDLNLSEWARKNKINPKQIAINLKDNYSIINSADYNSYQNRKRFVCGEIVSHKGFINPEKISHQNVKKIKDLKDAFISPFDFLDKNRIIKDPNYNFFLNIYQVSDHFYDTGIDNKDIKFTKFLKTNHPFMGKMSFPENEENPSRTITATLIASSREAIIYKSEINRNNGVYRLPTIREAAIIMGFPINYQFLGSKNTKWRLIGNAVCVEVSYSLSDTVLKYLGINKPQRNIDLRRDAVDNLNDFTIRKTFKKTMKKVNARFRWHILKDNNLTVTLSNYDMVSQSQVNMESLKWYCSIQYGTGDGFPTKIFDDYDYLKVENFLLENESTAEFIRDFNFKTLSKIGDSLENQEMFTRQIKINDKLELSDLLVSLRSAIDELNISNVQVNNFHFFKKAGIPLSQVLCFYIINKITTKINNNGKFRENQTDFRCQ
;
A
#
# COMPACT_ATOMS: atom_id res chain seq x y z
N MET A 1 -34.89 -2.84 -5.85
CA MET A 1 -34.15 -1.87 -6.69
C MET A 1 -32.93 -2.58 -7.25
N THR A 2 -32.62 -2.33 -8.52
CA THR A 2 -31.53 -2.99 -9.25
C THR A 2 -30.24 -2.16 -9.26
N VAL A 3 -29.09 -2.84 -9.39
CA VAL A 3 -27.75 -2.23 -9.36
C VAL A 3 -26.89 -2.78 -10.48
N VAL A 4 -26.18 -1.88 -11.15
CA VAL A 4 -25.08 -2.20 -12.09
C VAL A 4 -23.78 -1.60 -11.55
N ASP A 5 -22.71 -2.39 -11.56
CA ASP A 5 -21.42 -2.02 -11.00
C ASP A 5 -20.33 -1.96 -12.10
N PHE A 6 -19.79 -0.78 -12.36
CA PHE A 6 -18.70 -0.57 -13.32
C PHE A 6 -17.36 -0.60 -12.58
N PHE A 7 -16.37 -1.27 -13.18
CA PHE A 7 -15.10 -1.60 -12.50
C PHE A 7 -15.35 -2.45 -11.26
N CYS A 8 -16.25 -3.43 -11.38
CA CYS A 8 -16.84 -4.12 -10.23
C CYS A 8 -15.82 -4.88 -9.38
N GLY A 9 -14.65 -5.24 -9.93
CA GLY A 9 -13.62 -5.97 -9.21
C GLY A 9 -14.17 -7.27 -8.62
N ALA A 10 -13.78 -7.59 -7.40
CA ALA A 10 -14.38 -8.71 -6.66
C ALA A 10 -15.77 -8.41 -6.11
N GLY A 11 -16.37 -7.24 -6.36
CA GLY A 11 -17.73 -6.89 -5.93
C GLY A 11 -17.84 -6.30 -4.53
N GLY A 12 -16.79 -5.67 -4.00
CA GLY A 12 -16.87 -5.00 -2.69
C GLY A 12 -17.89 -3.85 -2.65
N PHE A 13 -18.02 -3.11 -3.76
CA PHE A 13 -19.02 -2.05 -3.88
C PHE A 13 -20.43 -2.66 -3.97
N SER A 14 -20.66 -3.60 -4.90
CA SER A 14 -21.91 -4.36 -4.98
C SER A 14 -22.35 -5.02 -3.67
N GLN A 15 -21.42 -5.56 -2.86
CA GLN A 15 -21.76 -6.35 -1.68
C GLN A 15 -22.49 -5.51 -0.62
N GLY A 16 -22.11 -4.24 -0.44
CA GLY A 16 -22.79 -3.36 0.52
C GLY A 16 -24.22 -3.01 0.09
N PHE A 17 -24.48 -2.91 -1.22
CA PHE A 17 -25.84 -2.73 -1.75
C PHE A 17 -26.66 -4.02 -1.64
N LYS A 18 -26.09 -5.18 -2.02
CA LYS A 18 -26.75 -6.49 -1.85
C LYS A 18 -27.20 -6.72 -0.40
N GLN A 19 -26.35 -6.35 0.55
CA GLN A 19 -26.66 -6.46 1.98
C GLN A 19 -27.84 -5.59 2.43
N ASN A 20 -28.18 -4.52 1.71
CA ASN A 20 -29.36 -3.69 1.95
C ASN A 20 -30.53 -4.03 1.01
N GLY A 21 -30.58 -5.28 0.50
CA GLY A 21 -31.71 -5.80 -0.27
C GLY A 21 -31.78 -5.30 -1.71
N PHE A 22 -30.73 -4.67 -2.23
CA PHE A 22 -30.63 -4.33 -3.63
C PHE A 22 -30.26 -5.57 -4.47
N GLU A 23 -30.79 -5.67 -5.67
CA GLU A 23 -30.52 -6.74 -6.61
C GLU A 23 -29.36 -6.35 -7.53
N ILE A 24 -28.27 -7.11 -7.49
CA ILE A 24 -27.12 -6.89 -8.38
C ILE A 24 -27.39 -7.61 -9.69
N ILE A 25 -27.57 -6.87 -10.78
CA ILE A 25 -28.01 -7.44 -12.07
C ILE A 25 -26.88 -7.56 -13.10
N TYR A 26 -25.82 -6.76 -12.97
CA TYR A 26 -24.66 -6.85 -13.86
C TYR A 26 -23.40 -6.16 -13.28
N GLY A 27 -22.23 -6.69 -13.61
CA GLY A 27 -20.93 -6.10 -13.31
C GLY A 27 -20.06 -5.99 -14.56
N TYR A 28 -19.38 -4.87 -14.76
CA TYR A 28 -18.43 -4.65 -15.86
C TYR A 28 -17.01 -4.51 -15.32
N ASP A 29 -16.08 -5.33 -15.81
CA ASP A 29 -14.66 -5.24 -15.48
C ASP A 29 -13.81 -5.79 -16.63
N TYR A 30 -12.60 -5.25 -16.79
CA TYR A 30 -11.64 -5.67 -17.80
C TYR A 30 -10.80 -6.87 -17.35
N TRP A 31 -10.68 -7.09 -16.04
CA TRP A 31 -9.82 -8.11 -15.46
C TRP A 31 -10.57 -9.43 -15.27
N GLU A 32 -10.21 -10.45 -16.04
CA GLU A 32 -10.90 -11.75 -16.07
C GLU A 32 -11.11 -12.40 -14.68
N PRO A 33 -10.12 -12.47 -13.76
CA PRO A 33 -10.33 -12.98 -12.40
C PRO A 33 -11.35 -12.18 -11.56
N ALA A 34 -11.51 -10.88 -11.83
CA ALA A 34 -12.53 -10.07 -11.18
C ALA A 34 -13.92 -10.53 -11.62
N ILE A 35 -14.17 -10.60 -12.95
CA ILE A 35 -15.43 -11.08 -13.51
C ILE A 35 -15.77 -12.49 -13.03
N LYS A 36 -14.81 -13.43 -13.05
CA LYS A 36 -15.04 -14.79 -12.55
C LYS A 36 -15.45 -14.81 -11.08
N THR A 37 -14.76 -14.02 -10.24
CA THR A 37 -15.07 -13.92 -8.81
C THR A 37 -16.44 -13.25 -8.59
N PHE A 38 -16.75 -12.20 -9.34
CA PHE A 38 -18.03 -11.50 -9.28
C PHE A 38 -19.18 -12.43 -9.66
N ASN A 39 -19.12 -13.05 -10.84
CA ASN A 39 -20.12 -14.00 -11.32
C ASN A 39 -20.37 -15.13 -10.32
N TYR A 40 -19.32 -15.66 -9.70
CA TYR A 40 -19.45 -16.72 -8.71
C TYR A 40 -20.27 -16.30 -7.49
N ASN A 41 -20.04 -15.10 -6.92
CA ASN A 41 -20.69 -14.65 -5.69
C ASN A 41 -22.09 -14.03 -5.91
N TYR A 42 -22.37 -13.56 -7.13
CA TYR A 42 -23.66 -12.96 -7.50
C TYR A 42 -24.54 -13.85 -8.38
N GLU A 43 -24.06 -15.04 -8.77
CA GLU A 43 -24.76 -15.99 -9.64
C GLU A 43 -25.14 -15.37 -10.99
N LEU A 44 -24.22 -14.59 -11.54
CA LEU A 44 -24.37 -13.89 -12.81
C LEU A 44 -23.45 -14.48 -13.89
N ASN A 45 -23.72 -14.12 -15.15
CA ASN A 45 -22.92 -14.49 -16.30
C ASN A 45 -22.38 -13.23 -17.02
N CYS A 46 -21.81 -12.30 -16.27
CA CYS A 46 -21.20 -11.11 -16.82
C CYS A 46 -19.98 -11.46 -17.66
N ILE A 47 -19.75 -10.68 -18.73
CA ILE A 47 -18.64 -10.90 -19.65
C ILE A 47 -17.60 -9.80 -19.45
N ARG A 48 -16.32 -10.18 -19.53
CA ARG A 48 -15.20 -9.25 -19.50
C ARG A 48 -15.38 -8.13 -20.53
N LYS A 49 -15.28 -6.88 -20.07
CA LYS A 49 -15.52 -5.69 -20.90
C LYS A 49 -14.51 -4.60 -20.60
N ASN A 50 -13.97 -3.98 -21.64
CA ASN A 50 -13.20 -2.75 -21.50
C ASN A 50 -14.16 -1.56 -21.44
N ILE A 51 -14.15 -0.81 -20.35
CA ILE A 51 -15.05 0.35 -20.17
C ILE A 51 -14.79 1.43 -21.22
N LEU A 52 -13.57 1.54 -21.77
CA LEU A 52 -13.27 2.49 -22.83
C LEU A 52 -13.99 2.18 -24.14
N ASP A 53 -14.51 0.97 -24.34
CA ASP A 53 -15.29 0.66 -25.53
C ASP A 53 -16.62 1.45 -25.53
N PHE A 54 -17.19 1.72 -24.34
CA PHE A 54 -18.37 2.59 -24.21
C PHE A 54 -18.06 4.04 -24.58
N HIS A 55 -16.81 4.49 -24.37
CA HIS A 55 -16.44 5.89 -24.56
C HIS A 55 -16.68 6.40 -25.99
N ASN A 56 -16.55 5.49 -26.96
CA ASN A 56 -16.73 5.77 -28.38
C ASN A 56 -18.02 5.15 -28.94
N ASN A 57 -18.85 4.51 -28.13
CA ASN A 57 -20.02 3.75 -28.59
C ASN A 57 -21.24 3.99 -27.69
N ILE A 58 -21.95 5.07 -27.99
CA ILE A 58 -23.16 5.50 -27.27
C ILE A 58 -24.28 4.45 -27.37
N GLU A 59 -24.43 3.78 -28.51
CA GLU A 59 -25.44 2.73 -28.68
C GLU A 59 -25.22 1.56 -27.72
N GLU A 60 -23.96 1.25 -27.40
CA GLU A 60 -23.64 0.22 -26.42
C GLU A 60 -24.05 0.64 -25.00
N ILE A 61 -23.94 1.93 -24.67
CA ILE A 61 -24.42 2.48 -23.40
C ILE A 61 -25.96 2.40 -23.32
N GLU A 62 -26.65 2.72 -24.41
CA GLU A 62 -28.11 2.65 -24.47
C GLU A 62 -28.65 1.22 -24.31
N LYS A 63 -27.88 0.20 -24.71
CA LYS A 63 -28.20 -1.23 -24.52
C LYS A 63 -28.05 -1.71 -23.08
N ILE A 64 -27.36 -0.97 -22.21
CA ILE A 64 -27.30 -1.30 -20.78
C ILE A 64 -28.73 -1.24 -20.22
N PRO A 65 -29.19 -2.24 -19.44
CA PRO A 65 -30.52 -2.20 -18.83
C PRO A 65 -30.81 -0.90 -18.07
N ASN A 66 -32.08 -0.54 -17.96
CA ASN A 66 -32.48 0.53 -17.06
C ASN A 66 -32.35 0.05 -15.62
N THR A 67 -31.69 0.84 -14.78
CA THR A 67 -31.24 0.41 -13.46
C THR A 67 -31.44 1.54 -12.45
N ASP A 68 -31.82 1.18 -11.22
CA ASP A 68 -32.04 2.17 -10.15
C ASP A 68 -30.73 2.77 -9.63
N ILE A 69 -29.66 1.98 -9.55
CA ILE A 69 -28.37 2.39 -9.00
C ILE A 69 -27.23 2.06 -9.97
N ILE A 70 -26.32 3.01 -10.18
CA ILE A 70 -25.07 2.76 -10.90
C ILE A 70 -23.86 3.02 -10.00
N LEU A 71 -23.00 2.02 -9.83
CA LEU A 71 -21.77 2.11 -9.05
C LEU A 71 -20.55 2.16 -9.97
N GLY A 72 -19.46 2.76 -9.51
CA GLY A 72 -18.22 2.85 -10.26
C GLY A 72 -16.98 2.95 -9.36
N SER A 73 -15.93 2.19 -9.63
CA SER A 73 -14.61 2.39 -8.99
C SER A 73 -13.45 2.39 -10.00
N PRO A 74 -13.32 3.44 -10.83
CA PRO A 74 -12.28 3.50 -11.87
C PRO A 74 -10.86 3.32 -11.29
N PRO A 75 -9.97 2.61 -12.00
CA PRO A 75 -8.67 2.25 -11.46
C PRO A 75 -7.77 3.47 -11.24
N CYS A 76 -7.16 3.49 -10.06
CA CYS A 76 -6.30 4.57 -9.58
C CYS A 76 -4.84 4.50 -10.08
N VAL A 77 -4.40 3.44 -10.77
CA VAL A 77 -2.96 3.27 -11.11
C VAL A 77 -2.36 4.47 -11.86
N SER A 78 -3.20 5.24 -12.56
CA SER A 78 -2.88 6.51 -13.22
C SER A 78 -2.79 7.74 -12.31
N PHE A 79 -3.42 7.72 -11.12
CA PHE A 79 -3.55 8.85 -10.19
C PHE A 79 -2.80 8.68 -8.86
N SER A 80 -2.34 7.47 -8.53
CA SER A 80 -1.67 7.19 -7.25
C SER A 80 -0.22 7.70 -7.21
N SER A 81 0.18 8.25 -6.06
CA SER A 81 1.57 8.62 -5.75
C SER A 81 2.48 7.41 -5.46
N SER A 82 1.92 6.21 -5.36
CA SER A 82 2.61 5.01 -4.87
C SER A 82 3.30 4.17 -5.97
N ASN A 83 3.12 4.51 -7.25
CA ASN A 83 3.79 3.82 -8.36
C ASN A 83 4.69 4.79 -9.15
N LYS A 84 5.99 4.44 -9.22
CA LYS A 84 7.03 4.96 -10.12
C LYS A 84 6.94 6.47 -10.43
N SER A 85 7.62 7.28 -9.61
CA SER A 85 8.18 8.58 -10.02
C SER A 85 7.21 9.51 -10.77
N GLY A 86 5.92 9.54 -10.39
CA GLY A 86 4.93 10.47 -10.97
C GLY A 86 4.66 10.33 -12.48
N LYS A 87 5.18 9.29 -13.15
CA LYS A 87 5.10 9.07 -14.62
C LYS A 87 3.98 8.11 -15.02
N ALA A 88 3.03 7.79 -14.13
CA ALA A 88 1.83 7.06 -14.53
C ALA A 88 1.03 7.92 -15.52
N ASP A 89 0.50 7.33 -16.59
CA ASP A 89 -0.31 8.05 -17.58
C ASP A 89 -1.64 8.47 -16.95
N LYS A 90 -1.63 9.67 -16.36
CA LYS A 90 -2.79 10.32 -15.73
C LYS A 90 -3.95 10.46 -16.71
N LYS A 91 -3.67 10.55 -18.02
CA LYS A 91 -4.70 10.72 -19.06
C LYS A 91 -5.62 9.51 -19.15
N LEU A 92 -5.06 8.29 -19.03
CA LEU A 92 -5.86 7.07 -19.08
C LEU A 92 -6.87 7.00 -17.92
N GLY A 93 -6.45 7.37 -16.70
CA GLY A 93 -7.34 7.40 -15.53
C GLY A 93 -8.47 8.40 -15.69
N VAL A 94 -8.17 9.59 -16.24
CA VAL A 94 -9.20 10.61 -16.52
C VAL A 94 -10.18 10.09 -17.55
N LYS A 95 -9.68 9.51 -18.64
CA LYS A 95 -10.53 8.95 -19.71
C LYS A 95 -11.46 7.83 -19.23
N LEU A 96 -10.98 6.95 -18.35
CA LEU A 96 -11.81 5.90 -17.73
C LEU A 96 -12.91 6.51 -16.84
N THR A 97 -12.60 7.59 -16.14
CA THR A 97 -13.56 8.32 -15.31
C THR A 97 -14.60 9.06 -16.18
N GLU A 98 -14.17 9.69 -17.27
CA GLU A 98 -15.06 10.32 -18.25
C GLU A 98 -15.98 9.30 -18.94
N ALA A 99 -15.48 8.11 -19.27
CA ALA A 99 -16.29 7.02 -19.81
C ALA A 99 -17.40 6.59 -18.83
N TYR A 100 -17.08 6.51 -17.54
CA TYR A 100 -18.08 6.27 -16.51
C TYR A 100 -19.11 7.41 -16.43
N PHE A 101 -18.67 8.67 -16.45
CA PHE A 101 -19.56 9.82 -16.44
C PHE A 101 -20.44 9.92 -17.69
N GLN A 102 -19.97 9.50 -18.86
CA GLN A 102 -20.80 9.36 -20.07
C GLN A 102 -21.94 8.38 -19.85
N ILE A 103 -21.65 7.21 -19.26
CA ILE A 103 -22.67 6.21 -18.92
C ILE A 103 -23.71 6.83 -17.98
N ILE A 104 -23.28 7.47 -16.89
CA ILE A 104 -24.20 8.13 -15.96
C ILE A 104 -25.05 9.19 -16.66
N ALA A 105 -24.45 10.06 -17.46
CA ALA A 105 -25.14 11.12 -18.18
C ALA A 105 -26.23 10.56 -19.11
N ILE A 106 -25.91 9.54 -19.90
CA ILE A 106 -26.90 8.89 -20.78
C ILE A 106 -27.99 8.22 -19.95
N LYS A 107 -27.63 7.37 -18.98
CA LYS A 107 -28.62 6.61 -18.20
C LYS A 107 -29.51 7.51 -17.33
N LYS A 108 -29.03 8.67 -16.88
CA LYS A 108 -29.80 9.67 -16.13
C LYS A 108 -30.80 10.41 -17.02
N TYR A 109 -30.40 10.81 -18.23
CA TYR A 109 -31.20 11.73 -19.07
C TYR A 109 -31.93 11.06 -20.24
N GLN A 110 -31.67 9.78 -20.52
CA GLN A 110 -32.42 9.02 -21.52
C GLN A 110 -33.92 8.94 -21.17
N LYS A 111 -34.74 8.71 -22.19
CA LYS A 111 -36.18 8.47 -22.00
C LYS A 111 -36.41 7.25 -21.11
N LYS A 112 -37.40 7.33 -20.22
CA LYS A 112 -37.76 6.27 -19.26
C LYS A 112 -36.63 5.88 -18.30
N SER A 113 -35.70 6.80 -18.01
CA SER A 113 -34.72 6.57 -16.95
C SER A 113 -35.43 6.26 -15.62
N VAL A 114 -34.92 5.25 -14.92
CA VAL A 114 -35.35 4.88 -13.57
C VAL A 114 -34.26 5.17 -12.52
N LEU A 115 -33.14 5.77 -12.95
CA LEU A 115 -31.96 5.99 -12.10
C LEU A 115 -32.34 6.82 -10.87
N LYS A 116 -32.10 6.26 -9.69
CA LYS A 116 -32.34 6.86 -8.37
C LYS A 116 -31.07 7.40 -7.75
N ALA A 117 -29.94 6.72 -7.94
CA ALA A 117 -28.65 7.20 -7.46
C ALA A 117 -27.48 6.67 -8.29
N TRP A 118 -26.35 7.35 -8.21
CA TRP A 118 -25.08 6.84 -8.73
C TRP A 118 -23.93 7.25 -7.81
N PHE A 119 -22.89 6.43 -7.73
CA PHE A 119 -21.73 6.69 -6.89
C PHE A 119 -20.44 6.23 -7.54
N MET A 120 -19.39 7.04 -7.39
CA MET A 120 -18.03 6.70 -7.77
C MET A 120 -17.11 6.69 -6.55
N GLU A 121 -16.32 5.64 -6.39
CA GLU A 121 -15.20 5.58 -5.44
C GLU A 121 -13.86 5.72 -6.17
N ASN A 122 -12.91 6.41 -5.55
CA ASN A 122 -11.53 6.48 -6.00
C ASN A 122 -10.58 6.85 -4.84
N VAL A 123 -9.26 6.93 -5.09
CA VAL A 123 -8.31 7.37 -4.07
C VAL A 123 -8.47 8.84 -3.72
N SER A 124 -8.07 9.21 -2.50
CA SER A 124 -8.23 10.56 -1.97
C SER A 124 -7.58 11.68 -2.80
N ASN A 125 -6.59 11.40 -3.65
CA ASN A 125 -5.93 12.42 -4.47
C ASN A 125 -6.51 12.55 -5.89
N SER A 126 -7.47 11.69 -6.29
CA SER A 126 -8.00 11.70 -7.66
C SER A 126 -8.78 12.98 -7.97
N PHE A 127 -9.48 13.55 -6.98
CA PHE A 127 -10.31 14.75 -7.17
C PHE A 127 -9.54 15.95 -7.74
N LYS A 128 -8.22 16.04 -7.47
CA LYS A 128 -7.34 17.10 -8.01
C LYS A 128 -7.21 17.08 -9.53
N TYR A 129 -7.63 15.99 -10.17
CA TYR A 129 -7.55 15.78 -11.61
C TYR A 129 -8.93 15.76 -12.28
N LEU A 130 -10.01 15.95 -11.52
CA LEU A 130 -11.38 15.99 -12.03
C LEU A 130 -11.85 17.44 -12.13
N GLN A 131 -12.77 17.69 -13.07
CA GLN A 131 -13.41 19.00 -13.20
C GLN A 131 -14.54 19.13 -12.17
N ASP A 132 -14.82 20.37 -11.73
CA ASP A 132 -15.96 20.65 -10.84
C ASP A 132 -17.31 20.26 -11.48
N TYR A 133 -17.40 20.39 -12.81
CA TYR A 133 -18.58 20.11 -13.59
C TYR A 133 -18.19 19.50 -14.93
N TYR A 134 -19.05 18.63 -15.47
CA TYR A 134 -18.94 18.13 -16.84
C TYR A 134 -20.26 18.39 -17.57
N THR A 135 -20.21 19.11 -18.68
CA THR A 135 -21.33 19.27 -19.59
C THR A 135 -21.47 18.06 -20.51
N PHE A 136 -22.58 17.94 -21.23
CA PHE A 136 -22.68 16.94 -22.30
C PHE A 136 -21.62 17.15 -23.38
N HIS A 137 -21.19 18.38 -23.63
CA HIS A 137 -20.10 18.66 -24.56
C HIS A 137 -18.76 18.10 -24.06
N ASP A 138 -18.42 18.36 -22.79
CA ASP A 138 -17.16 17.88 -22.18
C ASP A 138 -17.07 16.35 -22.16
N LEU A 139 -18.22 15.67 -22.07
CA LEU A 139 -18.33 14.22 -22.13
C LEU A 139 -18.46 13.67 -23.56
N ASN A 140 -18.21 14.44 -24.61
CA ASN A 140 -18.38 14.00 -26.01
C ASN A 140 -19.81 13.50 -26.35
N LEU A 141 -20.84 14.02 -25.67
CA LEU A 141 -22.25 13.66 -25.84
C LEU A 141 -23.07 14.74 -26.58
N SER A 142 -22.42 15.65 -27.31
CA SER A 142 -23.11 16.78 -27.96
C SER A 142 -24.21 16.34 -28.94
N GLU A 143 -23.94 15.33 -29.77
CA GLU A 143 -24.93 14.81 -30.74
C GLU A 143 -26.09 14.10 -30.05
N TRP A 144 -25.76 13.24 -29.08
CA TRP A 144 -26.76 12.53 -28.29
C TRP A 144 -27.68 13.49 -27.52
N ALA A 145 -27.11 14.55 -26.93
CA ALA A 145 -27.87 15.59 -26.24
C ALA A 145 -28.87 16.28 -27.19
N ARG A 146 -28.41 16.72 -28.38
CA ARG A 146 -29.30 17.33 -29.39
C ARG A 146 -30.43 16.39 -29.82
N LYS A 147 -30.12 15.11 -30.08
CA LYS A 147 -31.11 14.07 -30.44
C LYS A 147 -32.19 13.91 -29.35
N ASN A 148 -31.81 14.09 -28.09
CA ASN A 148 -32.71 14.02 -26.94
C ASN A 148 -33.27 15.38 -26.49
N LYS A 149 -33.13 16.44 -27.30
CA LYS A 149 -33.60 17.81 -27.02
C LYS A 149 -32.99 18.43 -25.76
N ILE A 150 -31.72 18.11 -25.48
CA ILE A 150 -30.92 18.65 -24.38
C ILE A 150 -29.84 19.58 -24.94
N ASN A 151 -29.59 20.71 -24.27
CA ASN A 151 -28.53 21.62 -24.67
C ASN A 151 -27.15 20.97 -24.39
N PRO A 152 -26.24 20.85 -25.38
CA PRO A 152 -24.90 20.30 -25.15
C PRO A 152 -24.09 20.99 -24.05
N LYS A 153 -24.35 22.27 -23.77
CA LYS A 153 -23.69 23.03 -22.69
C LYS A 153 -24.34 22.84 -21.31
N GLN A 154 -25.43 22.07 -21.21
CA GLN A 154 -26.04 21.74 -19.93
C GLN A 154 -25.10 20.86 -19.11
N ILE A 155 -25.03 21.14 -17.80
CA ILE A 155 -24.27 20.31 -16.85
C ILE A 155 -24.90 18.91 -16.79
N ALA A 156 -24.13 17.90 -17.16
CA ALA A 156 -24.51 16.50 -17.08
C ALA A 156 -24.16 15.92 -15.71
N ILE A 157 -22.94 16.20 -15.23
CA ILE A 157 -22.41 15.76 -13.93
C ILE A 157 -21.93 16.99 -13.15
N ASN A 158 -22.39 17.12 -11.91
CA ASN A 158 -21.96 18.16 -10.98
C ASN A 158 -21.16 17.50 -9.85
N LEU A 159 -19.85 17.76 -9.79
CA LEU A 159 -18.99 17.29 -8.71
C LEU A 159 -18.77 18.36 -7.64
N LYS A 160 -18.96 19.65 -7.94
CA LYS A 160 -18.81 20.71 -6.95
C LYS A 160 -19.75 20.46 -5.77
N ASP A 161 -19.17 20.39 -4.59
CA ASP A 161 -19.84 20.09 -3.31
C ASP A 161 -20.57 18.72 -3.27
N ASN A 162 -20.39 17.87 -4.29
CA ASN A 162 -21.03 16.56 -4.44
C ASN A 162 -20.05 15.40 -4.25
N TYR A 163 -19.14 15.55 -3.28
CA TYR A 163 -18.18 14.52 -2.91
C TYR A 163 -17.78 14.62 -1.44
N SER A 164 -17.09 13.58 -0.97
CA SER A 164 -16.49 13.54 0.36
C SER A 164 -15.24 12.66 0.38
N ILE A 165 -14.35 12.93 1.33
CA ILE A 165 -13.25 12.01 1.67
C ILE A 165 -13.70 11.14 2.84
N ILE A 166 -14.02 9.89 2.54
CA ILE A 166 -14.52 8.90 3.48
C ILE A 166 -13.36 8.06 4.01
N ASN A 167 -13.27 7.93 5.34
CA ASN A 167 -12.43 6.93 5.99
C ASN A 167 -13.28 5.72 6.38
N SER A 168 -12.98 4.53 5.88
CA SER A 168 -13.78 3.32 6.17
C SER A 168 -13.91 2.99 7.67
N ALA A 169 -12.94 3.37 8.50
CA ALA A 169 -13.01 3.17 9.95
C ALA A 169 -14.17 3.93 10.61
N ASP A 170 -14.61 5.04 10.00
CA ASP A 170 -15.76 5.83 10.47
C ASP A 170 -17.11 5.14 10.13
N TYR A 171 -17.07 4.00 9.44
CA TYR A 171 -18.23 3.24 8.96
C TYR A 171 -18.05 1.74 9.28
N ASN A 172 -17.72 1.40 10.53
CA ASN A 172 -17.72 0.00 11.04
C ASN A 172 -16.76 -0.99 10.33
N SER A 173 -15.75 -0.50 9.60
CA SER A 173 -14.67 -1.33 9.04
C SER A 173 -13.50 -1.45 9.99
N TYR A 174 -12.85 -2.62 10.02
CA TYR A 174 -11.56 -2.84 10.69
C TYR A 174 -10.38 -2.11 10.02
N GLN A 175 -10.60 -1.29 8.99
CA GLN A 175 -9.55 -0.64 8.22
C GLN A 175 -9.65 0.88 8.26
N ASN A 176 -8.50 1.55 8.41
CA ASN A 176 -8.32 2.96 8.11
C ASN A 176 -7.94 3.11 6.62
N ARG A 177 -8.93 3.45 5.79
CA ARG A 177 -8.81 3.60 4.34
C ARG A 177 -9.53 4.87 3.91
N LYS A 178 -8.77 5.91 3.59
CA LYS A 178 -9.30 7.19 3.07
C LYS A 178 -9.51 7.12 1.56
N ARG A 179 -10.72 7.43 1.11
CA ARG A 179 -11.15 7.39 -0.28
C ARG A 179 -12.01 8.58 -0.65
N PHE A 180 -11.84 9.05 -1.87
CA PHE A 180 -12.73 10.01 -2.49
C PHE A 180 -13.98 9.28 -2.94
N VAL A 181 -15.14 9.77 -2.54
CA VAL A 181 -16.43 9.27 -3.00
C VAL A 181 -17.25 10.45 -3.49
N CYS A 182 -17.78 10.36 -4.70
CA CYS A 182 -18.72 11.33 -5.25
C CYS A 182 -19.96 10.62 -5.78
N GLY A 183 -21.02 11.36 -6.03
CA GLY A 183 -22.25 10.77 -6.55
C GLY A 183 -23.43 11.71 -6.46
N GLU A 184 -24.61 11.12 -6.63
CA GLU A 184 -25.87 11.86 -6.57
C GLU A 184 -27.00 10.91 -6.18
N ILE A 185 -27.86 11.36 -5.27
CA ILE A 185 -29.23 10.85 -5.17
C ILE A 185 -30.08 11.76 -6.04
N VAL A 186 -30.62 11.23 -7.14
CA VAL A 186 -31.19 12.02 -8.26
C VAL A 186 -32.37 12.89 -7.80
N SER A 187 -33.20 12.40 -6.88
CA SER A 187 -34.30 13.19 -6.30
C SER A 187 -33.82 14.38 -5.46
N HIS A 188 -32.60 14.31 -4.92
CA HIS A 188 -31.98 15.32 -4.07
C HIS A 188 -30.96 16.19 -4.81
N LYS A 189 -30.64 15.85 -6.07
CA LYS A 189 -29.70 16.58 -6.93
C LYS A 189 -28.31 16.78 -6.31
N GLY A 190 -27.87 15.86 -5.45
CA GLY A 190 -26.54 15.93 -4.88
C GLY A 190 -26.10 14.69 -4.09
N PHE A 191 -24.84 14.71 -3.69
CA PHE A 191 -24.24 13.70 -2.82
C PHE A 191 -24.62 13.95 -1.37
N ILE A 192 -24.95 12.89 -0.65
CA ILE A 192 -25.26 12.97 0.77
C ILE A 192 -24.26 12.09 1.53
N ASN A 193 -23.60 12.68 2.52
CA ASN A 193 -22.66 11.96 3.37
C ASN A 193 -23.41 10.89 4.18
N PRO A 194 -22.94 9.63 4.18
CA PRO A 194 -23.46 8.63 5.08
C PRO A 194 -23.17 8.99 6.54
N GLU A 195 -24.02 8.49 7.45
CA GLU A 195 -23.84 8.69 8.89
C GLU A 195 -22.63 7.91 9.41
N LYS A 196 -21.82 8.56 10.25
CA LYS A 196 -20.64 7.96 10.86
C LYS A 196 -21.01 7.26 12.16
N ILE A 197 -20.27 6.21 12.49
CA ILE A 197 -20.34 5.63 13.84
C ILE A 197 -19.65 6.54 14.86
N SER A 198 -19.98 6.37 16.13
CA SER A 198 -19.25 7.02 17.23
C SER A 198 -17.78 6.59 17.24
N HIS A 199 -16.86 7.51 17.54
CA HIS A 199 -15.42 7.24 17.61
C HIS A 199 -15.05 6.12 18.61
N GLN A 200 -15.83 5.94 19.67
CA GLN A 200 -15.60 4.89 20.67
C GLN A 200 -15.88 3.48 20.12
N ASN A 201 -16.64 3.38 19.02
CA ASN A 201 -17.05 2.12 18.40
C ASN A 201 -16.17 1.73 17.20
N VAL A 202 -15.08 2.46 16.96
CA VAL A 202 -14.15 2.14 15.88
C VAL A 202 -13.48 0.80 16.15
N LYS A 203 -13.67 -0.15 15.23
CA LYS A 203 -13.12 -1.50 15.32
C LYS A 203 -11.60 -1.52 15.26
N LYS A 204 -10.99 -2.32 16.12
CA LYS A 204 -9.55 -2.53 16.23
C LYS A 204 -9.14 -3.88 15.68
N ILE A 205 -7.86 -4.05 15.33
CA ILE A 205 -7.34 -5.36 14.92
C ILE A 205 -7.43 -6.39 16.05
N LYS A 206 -7.28 -5.96 17.30
CA LYS A 206 -7.48 -6.82 18.46
C LYS A 206 -8.87 -7.43 18.50
N ASP A 207 -9.92 -6.63 18.29
CA ASP A 207 -11.31 -7.12 18.27
C ASP A 207 -11.51 -8.22 17.21
N LEU A 208 -10.87 -8.09 16.05
CA LEU A 208 -10.89 -9.13 15.01
C LEU A 208 -10.19 -10.42 15.48
N LYS A 209 -9.01 -10.30 16.10
CA LYS A 209 -8.23 -11.44 16.59
C LYS A 209 -8.92 -12.16 17.74
N ASP A 210 -9.64 -11.42 18.59
CA ASP A 210 -10.40 -12.00 19.70
C ASP A 210 -11.68 -12.69 19.18
N ALA A 211 -12.29 -12.16 18.11
CA ALA A 211 -13.53 -12.69 17.54
C ALA A 211 -13.34 -13.81 16.49
N PHE A 212 -12.16 -13.87 15.84
CA PHE A 212 -11.88 -14.83 14.79
C PHE A 212 -10.78 -15.81 15.19
N ILE A 213 -10.93 -17.04 14.74
CA ILE A 213 -10.00 -18.12 15.04
C ILE A 213 -8.60 -17.87 14.47
N SER A 214 -7.59 -18.50 15.08
CA SER A 214 -6.23 -18.48 14.57
C SER A 214 -6.13 -19.29 13.27
N PRO A 215 -5.29 -18.87 12.29
CA PRO A 215 -5.00 -19.67 11.11
C PRO A 215 -4.27 -21.00 11.44
N PHE A 216 -3.83 -21.15 12.69
CA PHE A 216 -3.18 -22.36 13.21
C PHE A 216 -4.13 -23.30 13.96
N ASP A 217 -5.39 -22.92 14.18
CA ASP A 217 -6.38 -23.70 14.94
C ASP A 217 -7.33 -24.47 14.01
N PHE A 218 -6.87 -25.59 13.44
CA PHE A 218 -7.64 -26.39 12.48
C PHE A 218 -8.10 -27.76 13.01
N LEU A 219 -7.86 -28.06 14.29
CA LEU A 219 -7.92 -29.44 14.80
C LEU A 219 -9.34 -29.98 15.00
N ASP A 220 -10.33 -29.12 15.21
CA ASP A 220 -11.73 -29.54 15.43
C ASP A 220 -12.62 -29.17 14.24
N LYS A 221 -12.86 -30.14 13.34
CA LYS A 221 -13.73 -30.00 12.15
C LYS A 221 -15.21 -29.80 12.47
N ASN A 222 -15.63 -29.97 13.73
CA ASN A 222 -17.01 -29.72 14.15
C ASN A 222 -17.19 -28.33 14.76
N ARG A 223 -16.11 -27.55 14.90
CA ARG A 223 -16.16 -26.21 15.49
C ARG A 223 -17.03 -25.28 14.66
N ILE A 224 -17.97 -24.64 15.34
CA ILE A 224 -18.80 -23.56 14.80
C ILE A 224 -18.11 -22.23 15.09
N ILE A 225 -18.01 -21.37 14.08
CA ILE A 225 -17.34 -20.06 14.15
C ILE A 225 -18.35 -18.98 13.78
N LYS A 226 -18.31 -17.88 14.53
CA LYS A 226 -19.09 -16.69 14.24
C LYS A 226 -18.33 -15.80 13.25
N ASP A 227 -19.05 -15.20 12.30
CA ASP A 227 -18.47 -14.17 11.45
C ASP A 227 -18.09 -12.91 12.29
N PRO A 228 -16.87 -12.35 12.14
CA PRO A 228 -16.44 -11.18 12.94
C PRO A 228 -17.11 -9.85 12.59
N ASN A 229 -17.73 -9.76 11.41
CA ASN A 229 -18.47 -8.58 10.95
C ASN A 229 -19.98 -8.76 11.10
N TYR A 230 -20.47 -10.00 11.09
CA TYR A 230 -21.87 -10.31 10.86
C TYR A 230 -22.43 -11.32 11.85
N ASN A 231 -23.73 -11.25 12.14
CA ASN A 231 -24.36 -12.16 13.11
C ASN A 231 -24.82 -13.48 12.47
N PHE A 232 -23.87 -14.27 11.96
CA PHE A 232 -24.14 -15.63 11.52
C PHE A 232 -22.97 -16.56 11.84
N PHE A 233 -23.23 -17.85 11.75
CA PHE A 233 -22.31 -18.91 12.12
C PHE A 233 -22.08 -19.86 10.96
N LEU A 234 -20.87 -20.40 10.85
CA LEU A 234 -20.51 -21.45 9.91
C LEU A 234 -19.68 -22.52 10.62
N ASN A 235 -19.65 -23.71 10.04
CA ASN A 235 -18.66 -24.69 10.44
C ASN A 235 -17.27 -24.29 9.88
N ILE A 236 -16.22 -24.54 10.66
CA ILE A 236 -14.82 -24.31 10.30
C ILE A 236 -14.43 -24.85 8.92
N TYR A 237 -14.93 -26.02 8.49
CA TYR A 237 -14.55 -26.59 7.19
C TYR A 237 -15.09 -25.77 6.00
N GLN A 238 -16.04 -24.87 6.24
CA GLN A 238 -16.62 -23.98 5.24
C GLN A 238 -15.82 -22.68 5.08
N VAL A 239 -14.89 -22.39 5.99
CA VAL A 239 -14.05 -21.18 5.93
C VAL A 239 -12.90 -21.43 4.96
N SER A 240 -12.92 -20.74 3.82
CA SER A 240 -11.86 -20.81 2.82
C SER A 240 -10.74 -19.79 3.03
N ASP A 241 -9.54 -20.13 2.57
CA ASP A 241 -8.37 -19.24 2.50
C ASP A 241 -7.92 -18.65 3.84
N HIS A 242 -7.97 -19.47 4.90
CA HIS A 242 -7.55 -19.08 6.24
C HIS A 242 -6.49 -20.02 6.84
N PHE A 243 -6.61 -21.34 6.61
CA PHE A 243 -5.78 -22.33 7.32
C PHE A 243 -4.48 -22.64 6.57
N TYR A 244 -3.56 -21.69 6.55
CA TYR A 244 -2.22 -21.88 5.98
C TYR A 244 -1.17 -20.96 6.59
N ASP A 245 0.08 -21.39 6.50
CA ASP A 245 1.21 -20.67 7.08
C ASP A 245 1.58 -19.42 6.25
N THR A 246 1.41 -18.27 6.88
CA THR A 246 1.73 -16.93 6.35
C THR A 246 3.02 -16.34 6.94
N GLY A 247 3.81 -17.15 7.66
CA GLY A 247 5.08 -16.76 8.26
C GLY A 247 6.04 -16.12 7.24
N ILE A 248 6.81 -15.17 7.74
CA ILE A 248 7.73 -14.35 6.95
C ILE A 248 9.17 -14.68 7.35
N ASP A 249 10.09 -14.75 6.38
CA ASP A 249 11.49 -14.97 6.69
C ASP A 249 12.17 -13.73 7.32
N ASN A 250 13.29 -13.95 8.01
CA ASN A 250 13.99 -12.90 8.75
C ASN A 250 14.49 -11.74 7.87
N LYS A 251 14.71 -11.97 6.57
CA LYS A 251 15.17 -10.93 5.65
C LYS A 251 14.04 -10.00 5.29
N ASP A 252 12.89 -10.55 4.90
CA ASP A 252 11.71 -9.74 4.66
C ASP A 252 11.33 -8.93 5.91
N ILE A 253 11.42 -9.54 7.10
CA ILE A 253 11.29 -8.87 8.41
C ILE A 253 12.27 -7.70 8.54
N LYS A 254 13.56 -7.90 8.24
CA LYS A 254 14.59 -6.85 8.28
C LYS A 254 14.24 -5.67 7.36
N PHE A 255 13.90 -5.95 6.10
CA PHE A 255 13.56 -4.90 5.13
C PHE A 255 12.28 -4.14 5.51
N THR A 256 11.20 -4.84 5.86
CA THR A 256 9.95 -4.15 6.23
C THR A 256 10.09 -3.37 7.52
N LYS A 257 10.82 -3.90 8.53
CA LYS A 257 11.09 -3.19 9.78
C LYS A 257 11.86 -1.90 9.49
N PHE A 258 12.93 -1.97 8.71
CA PHE A 258 13.69 -0.78 8.28
C PHE A 258 12.81 0.24 7.56
N LEU A 259 12.03 -0.18 6.57
CA LEU A 259 11.17 0.73 5.82
C LEU A 259 10.01 1.33 6.65
N LYS A 260 9.58 0.65 7.71
CA LYS A 260 8.54 1.13 8.62
C LYS A 260 9.10 2.07 9.68
N THR A 261 10.22 1.75 10.30
CA THR A 261 10.74 2.49 11.46
C THR A 261 11.81 3.52 11.11
N ASN A 262 12.47 3.37 9.96
CA ASN A 262 13.59 4.19 9.52
C ASN A 262 13.55 4.45 8.00
N HIS A 263 12.37 4.79 7.44
CA HIS A 263 12.26 5.04 6.00
C HIS A 263 13.13 6.24 5.55
N PRO A 264 13.75 6.19 4.35
CA PRO A 264 14.63 7.29 3.92
C PRO A 264 13.94 8.65 3.80
N PHE A 265 12.65 8.69 3.47
CA PHE A 265 11.93 9.95 3.25
C PHE A 265 10.52 10.00 3.82
N MET A 266 9.99 8.88 4.33
CA MET A 266 8.63 8.83 4.91
C MET A 266 8.70 8.79 6.43
N GLY A 267 7.58 9.07 7.10
CA GLY A 267 7.48 8.98 8.56
C GLY A 267 7.52 7.55 9.09
N LYS A 268 7.63 7.44 10.42
CA LYS A 268 7.58 6.16 11.14
C LYS A 268 6.21 5.49 11.01
N MET A 269 6.22 4.18 11.05
CA MET A 269 5.07 3.30 10.99
C MET A 269 5.26 2.17 12.02
N SER A 270 4.17 1.71 12.62
CA SER A 270 4.20 0.56 13.53
C SER A 270 4.77 -0.69 12.85
N PHE A 271 5.69 -1.35 13.55
CA PHE A 271 6.16 -2.70 13.26
C PHE A 271 6.32 -3.47 14.58
N PRO A 272 5.63 -4.61 14.80
CA PRO A 272 4.48 -5.09 14.02
C PRO A 272 3.31 -4.09 14.06
N GLU A 273 2.17 -4.44 13.47
CA GLU A 273 0.96 -3.62 13.56
C GLU A 273 0.56 -3.34 15.01
N ASN A 274 0.05 -2.13 15.26
CA ASN A 274 -0.53 -1.79 16.55
C ASN A 274 -1.98 -2.30 16.57
N GLU A 275 -2.25 -3.30 17.40
CA GLU A 275 -3.54 -3.99 17.43
C GLU A 275 -4.67 -3.16 18.05
N GLU A 276 -4.34 -2.08 18.76
CA GLU A 276 -5.31 -1.13 19.34
C GLU A 276 -5.86 -0.14 18.31
N ASN A 277 -5.40 -0.20 17.06
CA ASN A 277 -5.89 0.61 15.96
C ASN A 277 -6.57 -0.26 14.89
N PRO A 278 -7.42 0.34 14.04
CA PRO A 278 -7.80 -0.27 12.77
C PRO A 278 -6.57 -0.64 11.94
N SER A 279 -6.70 -1.67 11.10
CA SER A 279 -5.73 -2.02 10.08
C SER A 279 -5.38 -0.81 9.22
N ARG A 280 -4.12 -0.71 8.80
CA ARG A 280 -3.76 0.15 7.67
C ARG A 280 -4.46 -0.30 6.39
N THR A 281 -4.40 0.56 5.37
CA THR A 281 -4.93 0.27 4.04
C THR A 281 -4.32 -1.01 3.45
N ILE A 282 -5.17 -1.99 3.14
CA ILE A 282 -4.76 -3.17 2.37
C ILE A 282 -4.51 -2.73 0.91
N THR A 283 -3.28 -2.93 0.43
CA THR A 283 -2.87 -2.61 -0.94
C THR A 283 -3.07 -3.81 -1.86
N ALA A 284 -3.12 -3.56 -3.17
CA ALA A 284 -3.29 -4.58 -4.19
C ALA A 284 -2.07 -5.53 -4.37
N THR A 285 -0.98 -5.28 -3.66
CA THR A 285 0.29 -6.00 -3.78
C THR A 285 0.66 -6.68 -2.46
N LEU A 286 0.96 -7.98 -2.53
CA LEU A 286 1.39 -8.77 -1.37
C LEU A 286 2.92 -8.88 -1.37
N ILE A 287 3.59 -7.93 -0.72
CA ILE A 287 5.06 -7.89 -0.63
C ILE A 287 5.47 -7.73 0.83
N ALA A 288 6.00 -8.80 1.43
CA ALA A 288 6.36 -8.84 2.85
C ALA A 288 7.48 -7.84 3.21
N SER A 289 8.43 -7.60 2.29
CA SER A 289 9.53 -6.64 2.46
C SER A 289 9.15 -5.18 2.17
N SER A 290 7.89 -4.87 1.89
CA SER A 290 7.45 -3.50 1.64
C SER A 290 7.17 -2.73 2.93
N ARG A 291 7.15 -1.39 2.85
CA ARG A 291 6.75 -0.53 3.96
C ARG A 291 5.29 -0.74 4.34
N GLU A 292 4.45 -0.90 3.33
CA GLU A 292 2.99 -0.99 3.41
C GLU A 292 2.50 -2.37 3.88
N ALA A 293 3.41 -3.37 3.96
CA ALA A 293 3.09 -4.71 4.41
C ALA A 293 2.37 -4.69 5.77
N ILE A 294 1.33 -5.51 5.93
CA ILE A 294 0.65 -5.72 7.21
C ILE A 294 1.35 -6.88 7.91
N ILE A 295 1.91 -6.64 9.09
CA ILE A 295 2.75 -7.60 9.80
C ILE A 295 2.21 -7.86 11.21
N TYR A 296 1.83 -9.10 11.48
CA TYR A 296 1.44 -9.54 12.82
C TYR A 296 2.55 -10.35 13.48
N LYS A 297 2.60 -10.33 14.81
CA LYS A 297 3.31 -11.39 15.55
C LYS A 297 2.63 -12.71 15.24
N SER A 298 3.41 -13.75 14.98
CA SER A 298 2.85 -15.08 14.78
C SER A 298 2.39 -15.66 16.11
N GLU A 299 1.30 -16.42 16.07
CA GLU A 299 0.69 -17.12 17.21
C GLU A 299 1.50 -18.37 17.60
N ILE A 300 2.38 -18.85 16.73
CA ILE A 300 3.25 -20.00 17.03
C ILE A 300 4.71 -19.57 17.15
N ASN A 301 5.40 -20.19 18.11
CA ASN A 301 6.81 -19.93 18.35
C ASN A 301 7.68 -20.72 17.36
N ARG A 302 8.52 -20.03 16.59
CA ARG A 302 9.44 -20.63 15.62
C ARG A 302 10.82 -19.99 15.75
N ASN A 303 11.88 -20.74 15.42
CA ASN A 303 13.24 -20.18 15.32
C ASN A 303 13.34 -19.05 14.26
N ASN A 304 12.64 -19.21 13.13
CA ASN A 304 12.45 -18.21 12.08
C ASN A 304 10.95 -18.09 11.77
N GLY A 305 10.44 -16.91 11.39
CA GLY A 305 9.01 -16.74 11.14
C GLY A 305 8.19 -16.39 12.38
N VAL A 306 8.80 -15.60 13.29
CA VAL A 306 8.11 -14.99 14.45
C VAL A 306 7.09 -13.93 14.06
N TYR A 307 7.06 -13.51 12.80
CA TYR A 307 6.06 -12.62 12.22
C TYR A 307 5.37 -13.29 11.02
N ARG A 308 4.14 -12.88 10.74
CA ARG A 308 3.34 -13.36 9.61
C ARG A 308 2.59 -12.23 8.90
N LEU A 309 2.24 -12.46 7.65
CA LEU A 309 1.24 -11.67 6.94
C LEU A 309 -0.16 -12.08 7.39
N PRO A 310 -1.21 -11.25 7.18
CA PRO A 310 -2.56 -11.75 7.29
C PRO A 310 -2.86 -12.81 6.22
N THR A 311 -3.79 -13.71 6.51
CA THR A 311 -4.34 -14.62 5.51
C THR A 311 -5.24 -13.85 4.53
N ILE A 312 -5.59 -14.47 3.40
CA ILE A 312 -6.56 -13.93 2.45
C ILE A 312 -7.91 -13.71 3.16
N ARG A 313 -8.35 -14.66 3.99
CA ARG A 313 -9.59 -14.51 4.76
C ARG A 313 -9.53 -13.37 5.76
N GLU A 314 -8.45 -13.23 6.53
CA GLU A 314 -8.29 -12.09 7.45
C GLU A 314 -8.33 -10.75 6.69
N ALA A 315 -7.61 -10.65 5.55
CA ALA A 315 -7.64 -9.47 4.70
C ALA A 315 -9.06 -9.16 4.15
N ALA A 316 -9.81 -10.19 3.77
CA ALA A 316 -11.20 -10.06 3.31
C ALA A 316 -12.13 -9.56 4.43
N ILE A 317 -12.02 -10.10 5.64
CA ILE A 317 -12.79 -9.67 6.82
C ILE A 317 -12.47 -8.21 7.15
N ILE A 318 -11.20 -7.81 7.06
CA ILE A 318 -10.79 -6.40 7.28
C ILE A 318 -11.44 -5.46 6.25
N MET A 319 -11.58 -5.90 5.00
CA MET A 319 -12.30 -5.15 3.95
C MET A 319 -13.84 -5.18 4.11
N GLY A 320 -14.35 -5.95 5.08
CA GLY A 320 -15.77 -6.09 5.37
C GLY A 320 -16.46 -7.22 4.60
N PHE A 321 -15.75 -8.08 3.88
CA PHE A 321 -16.40 -9.23 3.24
C PHE A 321 -16.83 -10.27 4.28
N PRO A 322 -17.99 -10.94 4.09
CA PRO A 322 -18.38 -12.08 4.92
C PRO A 322 -17.37 -13.23 4.85
N ILE A 323 -17.28 -14.04 5.90
CA ILE A 323 -16.32 -15.16 5.99
C ILE A 323 -16.56 -16.26 4.95
N ASN A 324 -17.76 -16.35 4.37
CA ASN A 324 -18.11 -17.25 3.26
C ASN A 324 -17.97 -16.62 1.86
N TYR A 325 -17.55 -15.35 1.74
CA TYR A 325 -17.33 -14.73 0.43
C TYR A 325 -16.14 -15.38 -0.29
N GLN A 326 -16.28 -15.81 -1.54
CA GLN A 326 -15.22 -16.55 -2.24
C GLN A 326 -14.39 -15.65 -3.15
N PHE A 327 -13.08 -15.92 -3.21
CA PHE A 327 -12.14 -15.27 -4.13
C PHE A 327 -11.49 -16.35 -4.99
N LEU A 328 -11.51 -16.18 -6.32
CA LEU A 328 -11.01 -17.20 -7.25
C LEU A 328 -9.58 -16.88 -7.73
N GLY A 329 -8.83 -17.93 -8.06
CA GLY A 329 -7.48 -17.86 -8.61
C GLY A 329 -6.36 -18.01 -7.58
N SER A 330 -5.13 -17.65 -7.97
CA SER A 330 -3.94 -17.82 -7.12
C SER A 330 -3.94 -16.86 -5.91
N LYS A 331 -3.12 -17.17 -4.89
CA LYS A 331 -2.96 -16.31 -3.70
C LYS A 331 -2.74 -14.83 -4.02
N ASN A 332 -1.88 -14.51 -4.97
CA ASN A 332 -1.62 -13.12 -5.37
C ASN A 332 -2.82 -12.48 -6.08
N THR A 333 -3.55 -13.26 -6.88
CA THR A 333 -4.81 -12.81 -7.51
C THR A 333 -5.87 -12.52 -6.46
N LYS A 334 -6.10 -13.43 -5.51
CA LYS A 334 -7.04 -13.24 -4.39
C LYS A 334 -6.69 -11.99 -3.56
N TRP A 335 -5.41 -11.80 -3.24
CA TRP A 335 -4.96 -10.60 -2.53
C TRP A 335 -5.21 -9.31 -3.31
N ARG A 336 -4.90 -9.32 -4.62
CA ARG A 336 -5.13 -8.16 -5.49
C ARG A 336 -6.60 -7.79 -5.60
N LEU A 337 -7.47 -8.79 -5.70
CA LEU A 337 -8.94 -8.62 -5.68
C LEU A 337 -9.39 -7.90 -4.41
N ILE A 338 -8.91 -8.34 -3.24
CA ILE A 338 -9.23 -7.75 -1.94
C ILE A 338 -8.68 -6.32 -1.83
N GLY A 339 -7.40 -6.10 -2.14
CA GLY A 339 -6.77 -4.79 -2.01
C GLY A 339 -7.33 -3.70 -2.93
N ASN A 340 -7.87 -4.09 -4.09
CA ASN A 340 -8.54 -3.18 -5.03
C ASN A 340 -10.02 -2.94 -4.68
N ALA A 341 -10.65 -3.76 -3.84
CA ALA A 341 -12.06 -3.60 -3.54
C ALA A 341 -12.37 -2.30 -2.77
N VAL A 342 -13.62 -1.86 -2.89
CA VAL A 342 -14.25 -0.89 -1.98
C VAL A 342 -14.60 -1.62 -0.68
N CYS A 343 -14.43 -0.96 0.47
CA CYS A 343 -14.83 -1.53 1.75
C CYS A 343 -16.35 -1.71 1.80
N VAL A 344 -16.80 -2.92 2.14
CA VAL A 344 -18.22 -3.31 2.07
C VAL A 344 -19.09 -2.40 2.95
N GLU A 345 -18.63 -2.04 4.14
CA GLU A 345 -19.40 -1.20 5.07
C GLU A 345 -19.55 0.26 4.61
N VAL A 346 -18.58 0.79 3.84
CA VAL A 346 -18.73 2.12 3.21
C VAL A 346 -19.84 2.06 2.17
N SER A 347 -19.83 1.03 1.33
CA SER A 347 -20.90 0.80 0.35
C SER A 347 -22.26 0.60 1.02
N TYR A 348 -22.31 -0.18 2.10
CA TYR A 348 -23.52 -0.41 2.89
C TYR A 348 -24.08 0.89 3.46
N SER A 349 -23.21 1.78 3.96
CA SER A 349 -23.64 3.07 4.51
C SER A 349 -24.17 4.00 3.40
N LEU A 350 -23.58 3.97 2.19
CA LEU A 350 -24.11 4.70 1.04
C LEU A 350 -25.49 4.19 0.61
N SER A 351 -25.69 2.87 0.59
CA SER A 351 -26.98 2.28 0.22
C SER A 351 -28.06 2.54 1.29
N ASP A 352 -27.67 2.61 2.57
CA ASP A 352 -28.55 3.04 3.67
C ASP A 352 -29.03 4.49 3.48
N THR A 353 -28.12 5.40 3.11
CA THR A 353 -28.46 6.78 2.75
C THR A 353 -29.47 6.81 1.58
N VAL A 354 -29.27 5.99 0.55
CA VAL A 354 -30.24 5.91 -0.56
C VAL A 354 -31.62 5.50 -0.07
N LEU A 355 -31.72 4.42 0.72
CA LEU A 355 -33.02 3.96 1.24
C LEU A 355 -33.71 5.03 2.08
N LYS A 356 -32.98 5.66 3.01
CA LYS A 356 -33.47 6.74 3.87
C LYS A 356 -34.07 7.89 3.06
N TYR A 357 -33.33 8.38 2.06
CA TYR A 357 -33.75 9.53 1.26
C TYR A 357 -34.79 9.20 0.18
N LEU A 358 -35.00 7.92 -0.13
CA LEU A 358 -36.13 7.47 -0.94
C LEU A 358 -37.37 7.12 -0.09
N GLY A 359 -37.31 7.23 1.24
CA GLY A 359 -38.41 6.87 2.14
C GLY A 359 -38.70 5.37 2.15
N ILE A 360 -37.69 4.54 1.86
CA ILE A 360 -37.82 3.08 1.80
C ILE A 360 -37.33 2.49 3.13
N ASN A 361 -38.17 1.67 3.76
CA ASN A 361 -37.78 0.97 4.97
C ASN A 361 -36.59 0.05 4.73
N LYS A 362 -35.63 0.12 5.64
CA LYS A 362 -34.43 -0.71 5.59
C LYS A 362 -34.79 -2.19 5.75
N PRO A 363 -34.42 -3.07 4.81
CA PRO A 363 -34.63 -4.50 4.97
C PRO A 363 -33.64 -5.07 5.99
N GLN A 364 -33.92 -6.29 6.46
CA GLN A 364 -32.94 -7.05 7.23
C GLN A 364 -31.69 -7.27 6.38
N ARG A 365 -30.50 -7.15 7.00
CA ARG A 365 -29.23 -7.27 6.30
C ARG A 365 -29.10 -8.65 5.63
N ASN A 366 -29.03 -8.70 4.31
CA ASN A 366 -28.90 -9.94 3.55
C ASN A 366 -27.43 -10.37 3.45
N ILE A 367 -27.10 -11.53 4.00
CA ILE A 367 -25.73 -12.08 4.00
C ILE A 367 -25.69 -13.41 3.25
N ASP A 368 -26.70 -13.67 2.43
CA ASP A 368 -26.80 -14.89 1.67
C ASP A 368 -25.76 -14.90 0.55
N LEU A 369 -24.93 -15.92 0.60
CA LEU A 369 -23.81 -16.13 -0.28
C LEU A 369 -23.68 -17.61 -0.57
N ARG A 370 -23.27 -17.88 -1.81
CA ARG A 370 -22.97 -19.20 -2.32
C ARG A 370 -21.97 -19.93 -1.42
N ARG A 371 -22.22 -21.22 -1.18
CA ARG A 371 -21.45 -22.06 -0.25
C ARG A 371 -20.66 -23.18 -0.94
N ASP A 372 -20.63 -23.17 -2.27
CA ASP A 372 -20.00 -24.25 -3.03
C ASP A 372 -18.49 -24.29 -2.76
N ALA A 373 -17.93 -25.49 -2.77
CA ALA A 373 -16.49 -25.66 -2.61
C ALA A 373 -15.74 -24.97 -3.76
N VAL A 374 -14.72 -24.18 -3.41
CA VAL A 374 -13.78 -23.59 -4.37
C VAL A 374 -12.36 -23.98 -3.98
N ASP A 375 -11.47 -23.98 -4.98
CA ASP A 375 -10.05 -24.10 -4.75
C ASP A 375 -9.59 -22.99 -3.79
N ASN A 376 -9.04 -23.42 -2.66
CA ASN A 376 -8.67 -22.53 -1.58
C ASN A 376 -7.31 -22.90 -1.02
N LEU A 377 -6.77 -21.98 -0.23
CA LEU A 377 -5.42 -22.05 0.31
C LEU A 377 -5.35 -22.85 1.61
N ASN A 378 -6.37 -23.59 2.03
CA ASN A 378 -6.33 -24.34 3.29
C ASN A 378 -5.50 -25.63 3.15
N ASP A 379 -4.19 -25.48 2.91
CA ASP A 379 -3.21 -26.55 2.72
C ASP A 379 -2.39 -26.83 4.00
N PHE A 380 -3.03 -26.60 5.16
CA PHE A 380 -2.39 -26.45 6.48
C PHE A 380 -1.14 -27.31 6.68
N THR A 381 0.01 -26.67 6.51
CA THR A 381 1.32 -27.23 6.81
C THR A 381 2.19 -26.15 7.42
N ILE A 382 2.68 -26.39 8.64
CA ILE A 382 3.61 -25.47 9.30
C ILE A 382 4.93 -25.50 8.52
N ARG A 383 5.37 -24.35 8.05
CA ARG A 383 6.63 -24.23 7.31
C ARG A 383 7.79 -24.38 8.27
N LYS A 384 8.56 -25.45 8.11
CA LYS A 384 9.81 -25.67 8.84
C LYS A 384 10.95 -24.81 8.30
N THR A 385 10.92 -24.49 7.01
CA THR A 385 11.93 -23.67 6.34
C THR A 385 11.25 -22.61 5.46
N PHE A 386 11.87 -21.43 5.38
CA PHE A 386 11.43 -20.36 4.50
C PHE A 386 12.34 -20.32 3.26
N LYS A 387 11.73 -20.30 2.07
CA LYS A 387 12.48 -20.27 0.81
C LYS A 387 13.28 -18.98 0.73
N LYS A 388 14.59 -19.11 0.58
CA LYS A 388 15.50 -17.97 0.36
C LYS A 388 15.22 -17.35 -1.00
N THR A 389 14.75 -16.10 -1.01
CA THR A 389 14.59 -15.32 -2.22
C THR A 389 15.91 -14.63 -2.58
N MET A 390 16.26 -14.65 -3.87
CA MET A 390 17.39 -13.89 -4.41
C MET A 390 16.87 -12.61 -5.05
N LYS A 391 17.62 -11.52 -4.89
CA LYS A 391 17.36 -10.29 -5.63
C LYS A 391 17.97 -10.41 -7.04
N LYS A 392 17.64 -9.46 -7.92
CA LYS A 392 18.33 -9.34 -9.21
C LYS A 392 19.79 -8.94 -8.97
N VAL A 393 20.69 -9.39 -9.83
CA VAL A 393 22.14 -9.08 -9.74
C VAL A 393 22.37 -7.57 -9.73
N ASN A 394 21.62 -6.81 -10.52
CA ASN A 394 21.65 -5.36 -10.58
C ASN A 394 20.65 -4.67 -9.61
N ALA A 395 20.26 -5.34 -8.52
CA ALA A 395 19.34 -4.75 -7.55
C ALA A 395 19.96 -3.52 -6.89
N ARG A 396 19.18 -2.44 -6.79
CA ARG A 396 19.58 -1.23 -6.07
C ARG A 396 19.64 -1.48 -4.56
N PHE A 397 20.76 -1.12 -3.98
CA PHE A 397 20.98 -1.00 -2.54
C PHE A 397 20.80 0.46 -2.14
N ARG A 398 20.06 0.68 -1.05
CA ARG A 398 19.96 1.98 -0.38
C ARG A 398 19.70 1.73 1.11
N TRP A 399 20.55 2.27 1.96
CA TRP A 399 20.39 2.15 3.41
C TRP A 399 21.06 3.32 4.13
N HIS A 400 20.56 3.64 5.32
CA HIS A 400 21.14 4.66 6.20
C HIS A 400 21.07 4.18 7.64
N ILE A 401 21.98 4.67 8.48
CA ILE A 401 22.06 4.27 9.89
C ILE A 401 20.91 4.92 10.65
N LEU A 402 20.78 6.25 10.54
CA LEU A 402 19.74 7.03 11.21
C LEU A 402 19.30 8.26 10.43
N LYS A 403 18.17 8.81 10.87
CA LYS A 403 17.60 10.05 10.40
C LYS A 403 17.37 10.97 11.59
N ASP A 404 17.88 12.19 11.48
CA ASP A 404 17.85 13.18 12.55
C ASP A 404 17.96 14.58 11.94
N ASN A 405 17.28 15.55 12.55
CA ASN A 405 17.22 16.95 12.13
C ASN A 405 16.98 17.13 10.61
N ASN A 406 16.10 16.31 10.02
CA ASN A 406 15.81 16.28 8.57
C ASN A 406 17.06 16.06 7.68
N LEU A 407 18.09 15.42 8.21
CA LEU A 407 19.27 14.95 7.49
C LEU A 407 19.25 13.43 7.43
N THR A 408 19.74 12.88 6.32
CA THR A 408 19.97 11.45 6.18
C THR A 408 21.25 11.25 5.41
N VAL A 409 22.22 10.58 6.04
CA VAL A 409 23.44 10.10 5.36
C VAL A 409 23.15 8.69 4.85
N THR A 410 23.24 8.48 3.55
CA THR A 410 22.83 7.25 2.87
C THR A 410 23.99 6.60 2.12
N LEU A 411 24.10 5.28 2.27
CA LEU A 411 24.90 4.40 1.43
C LEU A 411 24.02 3.84 0.30
N SER A 412 24.48 3.95 -0.96
CA SER A 412 23.81 3.36 -2.12
C SER A 412 24.80 2.78 -3.14
N ASN A 413 24.34 1.85 -3.97
CA ASN A 413 25.10 1.31 -5.12
C ASN A 413 24.68 1.93 -6.46
N TYR A 414 23.96 3.04 -6.41
CA TYR A 414 23.48 3.80 -7.56
C TYR A 414 23.46 5.29 -7.23
N ASP A 415 23.53 6.11 -8.27
CA ASP A 415 23.46 7.56 -8.14
C ASP A 415 22.01 7.96 -7.84
N MET A 416 21.80 8.53 -6.66
CA MET A 416 20.48 8.94 -6.18
C MET A 416 19.98 10.26 -6.77
N VAL A 417 20.87 11.07 -7.37
CA VAL A 417 20.51 12.30 -8.08
C VAL A 417 20.00 11.96 -9.48
N SER A 418 20.78 11.20 -10.26
CA SER A 418 20.37 10.78 -11.61
C SER A 418 19.40 9.59 -11.64
N GLN A 419 19.23 8.90 -10.50
CA GLN A 419 18.45 7.65 -10.39
C GLN A 419 18.94 6.60 -11.39
N SER A 420 20.25 6.44 -11.53
CA SER A 420 20.89 5.55 -12.49
C SER A 420 20.60 4.07 -12.23
N GLN A 421 20.63 3.24 -13.29
CA GLN A 421 20.62 1.78 -13.11
C GLN A 421 21.97 1.30 -12.59
N VAL A 422 21.98 0.18 -11.89
CA VAL A 422 23.24 -0.45 -11.43
C VAL A 422 23.90 -1.12 -12.62
N ASN A 423 25.08 -0.63 -13.01
CA ASN A 423 25.94 -1.27 -14.01
C ASN A 423 26.95 -2.16 -13.30
N MET A 424 26.97 -3.46 -13.62
CA MET A 424 27.87 -4.42 -12.98
C MET A 424 29.33 -4.30 -13.45
N GLU A 425 29.57 -3.77 -14.65
CA GLU A 425 30.93 -3.57 -15.19
C GLU A 425 31.63 -2.35 -14.58
N SER A 426 30.86 -1.39 -14.08
CA SER A 426 31.33 -0.12 -13.49
C SER A 426 30.65 0.13 -12.14
N LEU A 427 30.51 -0.94 -11.34
CA LEU A 427 29.81 -0.90 -10.07
C LEU A 427 30.52 0.03 -9.07
N LYS A 428 29.84 1.12 -8.73
CA LYS A 428 30.32 2.13 -7.78
C LYS A 428 29.32 2.31 -6.63
N TRP A 429 29.86 2.49 -5.43
CA TRP A 429 29.09 2.83 -4.24
C TRP A 429 29.21 4.32 -3.91
N TYR A 430 28.18 4.86 -3.28
CA TYR A 430 28.01 6.29 -3.07
C TYR A 430 27.66 6.58 -1.60
N CYS A 431 28.33 7.59 -1.04
CA CYS A 431 27.87 8.29 0.15
C CYS A 431 27.09 9.53 -0.30
N SER A 432 25.89 9.72 0.24
CA SER A 432 25.06 10.87 -0.09
C SER A 432 24.37 11.44 1.14
N ILE A 433 24.15 12.75 1.15
CA ILE A 433 23.32 13.43 2.16
C ILE A 433 22.04 13.92 1.49
N GLN A 434 20.90 13.55 2.07
CA GLN A 434 19.60 14.13 1.75
C GLN A 434 19.26 15.22 2.78
N TYR A 435 18.92 16.43 2.29
CA TYR A 435 18.60 17.59 3.13
C TYR A 435 17.09 17.78 3.29
N GLY A 436 16.39 16.76 3.78
CA GLY A 436 14.98 16.89 4.14
C GLY A 436 14.20 15.59 4.24
N THR A 437 12.88 15.72 4.31
CA THR A 437 11.97 14.57 4.49
C THR A 437 10.83 14.61 3.49
N GLY A 438 10.92 13.78 2.46
CA GLY A 438 9.91 13.67 1.41
C GLY A 438 10.56 13.36 0.07
N ASP A 439 9.75 13.20 -0.97
CA ASP A 439 10.26 13.08 -2.34
C ASP A 439 10.66 14.47 -2.85
N GLY A 440 11.78 14.57 -3.59
CA GLY A 440 12.25 15.83 -4.19
C GLY A 440 13.18 16.71 -3.34
N PHE A 441 13.58 16.30 -2.12
CA PHE A 441 14.59 17.05 -1.36
C PHE A 441 15.98 16.92 -2.01
N PRO A 442 16.80 17.99 -1.96
CA PRO A 442 18.10 17.98 -2.61
C PRO A 442 18.98 16.90 -2.00
N THR A 443 19.70 16.20 -2.88
CA THR A 443 20.67 15.19 -2.52
C THR A 443 22.04 15.66 -2.97
N LYS A 444 23.05 15.54 -2.10
CA LYS A 444 24.45 15.77 -2.47
C LYS A 444 25.21 14.46 -2.36
N ILE A 445 25.94 14.11 -3.40
CA ILE A 445 26.89 12.99 -3.41
C ILE A 445 28.24 13.51 -2.95
N PHE A 446 28.96 12.68 -2.21
CA PHE A 446 30.29 12.96 -1.68
C PHE A 446 31.30 11.99 -2.27
N ASP A 447 32.52 12.48 -2.45
CA ASP A 447 33.62 11.71 -3.01
C ASP A 447 34.25 10.82 -1.94
N ASP A 448 35.00 9.82 -2.38
CA ASP A 448 35.80 9.00 -1.48
C ASP A 448 36.78 9.90 -0.69
N TYR A 449 37.10 9.51 0.55
CA TYR A 449 37.94 10.24 1.49
C TYR A 449 37.36 11.55 2.07
N ASP A 450 36.13 11.93 1.71
CA ASP A 450 35.47 13.11 2.30
C ASP A 450 35.21 12.99 3.81
N TYR A 451 35.29 11.78 4.39
CA TYR A 451 35.25 11.58 5.86
C TYR A 451 36.37 12.30 6.60
N LEU A 452 37.51 12.57 5.94
CA LEU A 452 38.65 13.31 6.52
C LEU A 452 38.25 14.74 6.92
N LYS A 453 37.22 15.31 6.27
CA LYS A 453 36.70 16.64 6.58
C LYS A 453 36.09 16.74 7.98
N VAL A 454 35.73 15.62 8.60
CA VAL A 454 35.10 15.56 9.92
C VAL A 454 35.90 14.75 10.94
N GLU A 455 36.92 13.99 10.50
CA GLU A 455 37.61 13.00 11.34
C GLU A 455 38.30 13.64 12.55
N ASN A 456 39.12 14.67 12.37
CA ASN A 456 39.82 15.33 13.48
C ASN A 456 38.86 15.84 14.55
N PHE A 457 37.77 16.48 14.14
CA PHE A 457 36.74 16.96 15.05
C PHE A 457 36.06 15.82 15.83
N LEU A 458 35.80 14.68 15.20
CA LEU A 458 35.24 13.51 15.89
C LEU A 458 36.24 12.85 16.84
N LEU A 459 37.55 13.02 16.62
CA LEU A 459 38.59 12.50 17.51
C LEU A 459 38.81 13.38 18.76
N GLU A 460 38.36 14.63 18.74
CA GLU A 460 38.42 15.54 19.91
C GLU A 460 37.43 15.15 21.01
N ASN A 461 36.35 14.43 20.67
CA ASN A 461 35.39 13.91 21.64
C ASN A 461 35.73 12.44 21.99
N GLU A 462 35.96 12.18 23.28
CA GLU A 462 36.43 10.87 23.78
C GLU A 462 35.52 9.71 23.35
N SER A 463 34.19 9.86 23.49
CA SER A 463 33.23 8.83 23.17
C SER A 463 33.20 8.51 21.67
N THR A 464 33.26 9.52 20.81
CA THR A 464 33.34 9.28 19.36
C THR A 464 34.71 8.77 18.94
N ALA A 465 35.80 9.17 19.60
CA ALA A 465 37.14 8.69 19.32
C ALA A 465 37.30 7.19 19.63
N GLU A 466 36.80 6.73 20.78
CA GLU A 466 36.80 5.31 21.15
C GLU A 466 35.98 4.49 20.14
N PHE A 467 34.76 4.94 19.82
CA PHE A 467 33.92 4.29 18.82
C PHE A 467 34.62 4.20 17.46
N ILE A 468 35.24 5.29 17.00
CA ILE A 468 35.94 5.34 15.71
C ILE A 468 37.11 4.34 15.67
N ARG A 469 37.86 4.25 16.76
CA ARG A 469 38.95 3.27 16.91
C ARG A 469 38.39 1.86 16.71
N ASP A 470 37.38 1.50 17.48
CA ASP A 470 36.74 0.18 17.41
C ASP A 470 36.12 -0.11 16.04
N PHE A 471 35.47 0.87 15.42
CA PHE A 471 34.94 0.77 14.07
C PHE A 471 36.04 0.47 13.05
N ASN A 472 37.14 1.24 13.08
CA ASN A 472 38.25 1.07 12.13
C ASN A 472 38.92 -0.31 12.28
N PHE A 473 39.17 -0.77 13.50
CA PHE A 473 39.86 -2.05 13.75
C PHE A 473 38.96 -3.27 13.56
N LYS A 474 37.76 -3.27 14.18
CA LYS A 474 36.92 -4.47 14.30
C LYS A 474 35.90 -4.61 13.16
N THR A 475 35.50 -3.49 12.56
CA THR A 475 34.34 -3.45 11.64
C THR A 475 34.77 -3.27 10.19
N LEU A 476 35.65 -2.30 9.92
CA LEU A 476 36.03 -1.92 8.54
C LEU A 476 36.76 -3.04 7.78
N SER A 477 37.50 -3.90 8.50
CA SER A 477 38.17 -5.09 7.96
C SER A 477 37.20 -6.16 7.45
N LYS A 478 35.98 -6.19 7.98
CA LYS A 478 34.91 -7.15 7.63
C LYS A 478 34.00 -6.65 6.50
N ILE A 479 34.31 -5.52 5.90
CA ILE A 479 33.58 -5.01 4.73
C ILE A 479 34.22 -5.57 3.47
N GLY A 480 33.42 -6.18 2.61
CA GLY A 480 33.89 -6.69 1.32
C GLY A 480 34.20 -5.58 0.31
N ASP A 481 34.67 -5.94 -0.87
CA ASP A 481 34.78 -5.02 -1.99
C ASP A 481 33.43 -4.72 -2.67
N SER A 482 33.45 -3.94 -3.75
CA SER A 482 32.25 -3.53 -4.50
C SER A 482 31.40 -4.73 -4.97
N LEU A 483 32.04 -5.76 -5.54
CA LEU A 483 31.38 -6.93 -6.09
C LEU A 483 30.92 -7.88 -4.98
N GLU A 484 31.75 -8.12 -3.97
CA GLU A 484 31.41 -8.97 -2.82
C GLU A 484 30.17 -8.43 -2.09
N ASN A 485 30.10 -7.12 -1.85
CA ASN A 485 28.93 -6.51 -1.21
C ASN A 485 27.66 -6.63 -2.07
N GLN A 486 27.78 -6.43 -3.38
CA GLN A 486 26.65 -6.59 -4.29
C GLN A 486 26.19 -8.05 -4.37
N GLU A 487 27.12 -8.99 -4.34
CA GLU A 487 26.81 -10.42 -4.31
C GLU A 487 26.14 -10.82 -3.00
N MET A 488 26.68 -10.41 -1.85
CA MET A 488 26.06 -10.62 -0.54
C MET A 488 24.65 -10.04 -0.49
N PHE A 489 24.44 -8.84 -1.03
CA PHE A 489 23.10 -8.23 -1.12
C PHE A 489 22.17 -8.98 -2.09
N THR A 490 22.68 -9.48 -3.22
CA THR A 490 21.87 -10.16 -4.22
C THR A 490 21.44 -11.55 -3.75
N ARG A 491 22.42 -12.35 -3.32
CA ARG A 491 22.25 -13.74 -2.89
C ARG A 491 21.79 -13.83 -1.44
N GLN A 492 21.92 -12.75 -0.68
CA GLN A 492 21.55 -12.65 0.73
C GLN A 492 22.27 -13.75 1.55
N ILE A 493 23.59 -13.88 1.33
CA ILE A 493 24.54 -14.80 1.98
C ILE A 493 25.63 -13.97 2.67
N LYS A 494 26.36 -14.59 3.59
CA LYS A 494 27.69 -14.11 3.99
C LYS A 494 28.75 -14.74 3.10
N ILE A 495 29.78 -13.98 2.77
CA ILE A 495 30.98 -14.46 2.08
C ILE A 495 32.11 -14.42 3.11
N ASN A 496 32.72 -15.56 3.41
CA ASN A 496 33.78 -15.69 4.40
C ASN A 496 33.41 -15.06 5.76
N ASP A 497 34.27 -14.19 6.30
CA ASP A 497 34.10 -13.43 7.53
C ASP A 497 33.43 -12.05 7.31
N LYS A 498 33.01 -11.74 6.07
CA LYS A 498 32.45 -10.44 5.72
C LYS A 498 31.04 -10.25 6.24
N LEU A 499 30.73 -9.00 6.59
CA LEU A 499 29.42 -8.56 7.06
C LEU A 499 28.59 -8.04 5.89
N GLU A 500 27.33 -8.46 5.82
CA GLU A 500 26.37 -7.89 4.87
C GLU A 500 26.00 -6.46 5.32
N LEU A 501 26.04 -5.51 4.39
CA LEU A 501 25.97 -4.09 4.70
C LEU A 501 24.69 -3.68 5.43
N SER A 502 23.53 -4.24 5.10
CA SER A 502 22.30 -3.85 5.81
C SER A 502 22.28 -4.36 7.27
N ASP A 503 22.84 -5.55 7.54
CA ASP A 503 23.02 -6.03 8.92
C ASP A 503 24.03 -5.17 9.69
N LEU A 504 25.13 -4.79 9.03
CA LEU A 504 26.15 -3.91 9.60
C LEU A 504 25.58 -2.52 9.97
N LEU A 505 24.84 -1.89 9.06
CA LEU A 505 24.30 -0.55 9.31
C LEU A 505 23.22 -0.57 10.42
N VAL A 506 22.51 -1.68 10.57
CA VAL A 506 21.58 -1.88 11.70
C VAL A 506 22.34 -2.05 13.02
N SER A 507 23.44 -2.80 13.06
CA SER A 507 24.24 -2.94 14.29
C SER A 507 24.91 -1.62 14.69
N LEU A 508 25.40 -0.85 13.70
CA LEU A 508 25.99 0.46 13.95
C LEU A 508 24.98 1.46 14.52
N ARG A 509 23.70 1.36 14.15
CA ARG A 509 22.65 2.19 14.74
C ARG A 509 22.56 1.98 16.25
N SER A 510 22.54 0.73 16.71
CA SER A 510 22.48 0.42 18.15
C SER A 510 23.69 0.99 18.89
N ALA A 511 24.89 0.77 18.34
CA ALA A 511 26.13 1.26 18.95
C ALA A 511 26.20 2.81 18.99
N ILE A 512 25.67 3.51 17.99
CA ILE A 512 25.59 4.99 18.03
C ILE A 512 24.58 5.47 19.07
N ASP A 513 23.45 4.78 19.23
CA ASP A 513 22.45 5.14 20.24
C ASP A 513 23.04 5.01 21.67
N GLU A 514 23.92 4.04 21.90
CA GLU A 514 24.62 3.85 23.19
C GLU A 514 25.62 4.97 23.53
N LEU A 515 26.12 5.70 22.53
CA LEU A 515 27.03 6.84 22.75
C LEU A 515 26.32 8.05 23.40
N ASN A 516 24.99 8.10 23.43
CA ASN A 516 24.20 9.22 23.99
C ASN A 516 24.51 10.61 23.39
N ILE A 517 25.06 10.67 22.18
CA ILE A 517 25.47 11.91 21.49
C ILE A 517 24.36 12.57 20.67
N SER A 518 23.12 12.04 20.68
CA SER A 518 22.04 12.54 19.80
C SER A 518 21.61 13.98 20.11
N ASN A 519 21.80 14.46 21.34
CA ASN A 519 21.43 15.82 21.73
C ASN A 519 22.55 16.85 21.48
N VAL A 520 23.74 16.42 21.08
CA VAL A 520 24.89 17.30 20.82
C VAL A 520 24.77 17.88 19.41
N GLN A 521 24.82 19.19 19.29
CA GLN A 521 24.73 19.90 18.01
C GLN A 521 26.02 20.66 17.68
N VAL A 522 26.38 20.69 16.40
CA VAL A 522 27.60 21.33 15.90
C VAL A 522 27.31 22.20 14.68
N ASN A 523 28.12 23.23 14.44
CA ASN A 523 27.88 24.22 13.38
C ASN A 523 29.00 24.31 12.34
N ASN A 524 30.12 23.60 12.54
CA ASN A 524 31.37 23.85 11.81
C ASN A 524 31.42 23.20 10.41
N PHE A 525 30.34 22.56 9.95
CA PHE A 525 30.31 21.80 8.70
C PHE A 525 29.26 22.32 7.71
N HIS A 526 29.62 23.39 6.99
CA HIS A 526 28.72 24.08 6.04
C HIS A 526 28.13 23.17 4.95
N PHE A 527 28.82 22.08 4.59
CA PHE A 527 28.30 21.16 3.57
C PHE A 527 27.04 20.41 4.01
N PHE A 528 26.68 20.39 5.31
CA PHE A 528 25.39 19.89 5.78
C PHE A 528 24.22 20.84 5.51
N LYS A 529 24.49 22.08 5.05
CA LYS A 529 23.48 23.09 4.69
C LYS A 529 22.46 23.37 5.80
N LYS A 530 22.85 23.21 7.06
CA LYS A 530 21.98 23.40 8.23
C LYS A 530 22.80 23.86 9.43
N ALA A 531 22.22 24.73 10.26
CA ALA A 531 22.72 25.01 11.60
C ALA A 531 22.23 23.93 12.59
N GLY A 532 22.98 23.71 13.66
CA GLY A 532 22.65 22.73 14.70
C GLY A 532 22.68 21.29 14.18
N ILE A 533 23.77 20.89 13.52
CA ILE A 533 23.93 19.54 12.96
C ILE A 533 24.10 18.56 14.12
N PRO A 534 23.27 17.52 14.25
CA PRO A 534 23.46 16.51 15.29
C PRO A 534 24.83 15.83 15.13
N LEU A 535 25.59 15.69 16.23
CA LEU A 535 26.89 15.01 16.22
C LEU A 535 26.76 13.57 15.71
N SER A 536 25.63 12.92 16.01
CA SER A 536 25.25 11.61 15.46
C SER A 536 25.25 11.57 13.92
N GLN A 537 24.85 12.66 13.24
CA GLN A 537 24.86 12.75 11.78
C GLN A 537 26.26 12.99 11.22
N VAL A 538 27.09 13.74 11.92
CA VAL A 538 28.51 13.91 11.56
C VAL A 538 29.24 12.56 11.66
N LEU A 539 28.98 11.79 12.71
CA LEU A 539 29.50 10.44 12.86
C LEU A 539 28.96 9.50 11.78
N CYS A 540 27.67 9.57 11.43
CA CYS A 540 27.11 8.78 10.32
C CYS A 540 27.77 9.12 8.98
N PHE A 541 28.06 10.40 8.74
CA PHE A 541 28.79 10.85 7.55
C PHE A 541 30.19 10.24 7.48
N TYR A 542 30.94 10.31 8.59
CA TYR A 542 32.25 9.67 8.70
C TYR A 542 32.17 8.17 8.38
N ILE A 543 31.28 7.45 9.07
CA ILE A 543 31.13 5.99 8.92
C ILE A 543 30.79 5.65 7.46
N ILE A 544 29.72 6.21 6.91
CA ILE A 544 29.23 5.83 5.58
C ILE A 544 30.25 6.21 4.51
N ASN A 545 30.86 7.39 4.57
CA ASN A 545 31.85 7.78 3.57
C ASN A 545 33.13 6.92 3.67
N LYS A 546 33.56 6.53 4.88
CA LYS A 546 34.70 5.62 5.07
C LYS A 546 34.41 4.20 4.58
N ILE A 547 33.18 3.69 4.78
CA ILE A 547 32.69 2.44 4.18
C ILE A 547 32.74 2.53 2.66
N THR A 548 32.14 3.57 2.06
CA THR A 548 32.13 3.77 0.61
C THR A 548 33.54 3.82 0.04
N THR A 549 34.44 4.55 0.69
CA THR A 549 35.86 4.64 0.30
C THR A 549 36.53 3.27 0.31
N LYS A 550 36.31 2.47 1.36
CA LYS A 550 36.86 1.10 1.48
C LYS A 550 36.36 0.18 0.37
N ILE A 551 35.06 0.25 0.07
CA ILE A 551 34.40 -0.56 -0.95
C ILE A 551 34.93 -0.22 -2.36
N ASN A 552 35.04 1.07 -2.68
CA ASN A 552 35.45 1.53 -4.01
C ASN A 552 36.95 1.34 -4.30
N ASN A 553 37.81 1.30 -3.28
CA ASN A 553 39.28 1.24 -3.44
C ASN A 553 39.88 -0.17 -3.29
N ASN A 554 39.11 -1.24 -3.54
CA ASN A 554 39.55 -2.65 -3.44
C ASN A 554 40.27 -2.98 -2.14
N GLY A 555 39.83 -2.37 -1.04
CA GLY A 555 40.43 -2.64 0.24
C GLY A 555 41.81 -2.02 0.52
N LYS A 556 42.42 -1.31 -0.44
CA LYS A 556 43.70 -0.62 -0.24
C LYS A 556 43.45 0.73 0.45
N PHE A 557 43.63 0.79 1.76
CA PHE A 557 43.95 2.06 2.38
C PHE A 557 45.37 2.43 1.91
N ARG A 558 45.57 3.66 1.42
CA ARG A 558 46.91 4.22 1.36
C ARG A 558 47.39 4.34 2.81
N GLU A 559 48.13 3.34 3.30
CA GLU A 559 49.10 3.53 4.38
C GLU A 559 50.11 4.54 3.84
N ASN A 560 49.84 5.83 4.02
CA ASN A 560 50.79 6.92 3.85
C ASN A 560 50.13 8.21 4.35
N GLN A 561 50.18 8.41 5.68
CA GLN A 561 50.46 9.67 6.37
C GLN A 561 50.00 9.55 7.83
N THR A 562 50.86 8.97 8.67
CA THR A 562 50.94 9.25 10.11
C THR A 562 52.26 8.66 10.61
N ASP A 563 53.35 9.21 10.06
CA ASP A 563 54.66 9.15 10.71
C ASP A 563 54.82 10.48 11.47
N PHE A 564 54.03 10.64 12.53
CA PHE A 564 54.33 11.60 13.59
C PHE A 564 54.44 10.81 14.88
N ARG A 565 55.71 10.62 15.23
CA ARG A 565 56.24 9.90 16.37
C ARG A 565 55.50 10.20 17.67
N CYS A 566 55.32 9.15 18.45
CA CYS A 566 55.23 9.22 19.91
C CYS A 566 56.33 10.11 20.50
N GLN A 567 55.98 10.88 21.52
CA GLN A 567 56.73 10.80 22.77
C GLN A 567 56.07 9.74 23.64
#